data_AF-A0A9P7DCT7-F1
#
_entry.id   AF-A0A9P7DCT7-F1
#
_cell.length_a   1.000
_cell.length_b   1.000
_cell.length_c   1.000
_cell.angle_alpha   90.00
_cell.angle_beta   90.00
_cell.angle_gamma   90.00
#
_symmetry.space_group_name_H-M   'P 1'
#
loop_
_entity.id
_entity.type
_entity.pdbx_description
1 polymer ?
#
loop_
_entity_poly.entity_id
_entity_poly.type
_entity_poly.pdbx_seq_one_letter_code
_entity_poly.pdbx_strand_id
1 'polypeptide(L)'
;MLLHELPRQLPDALSVLQSRIGSGMVEIGQSGELISRLLLLLAKDLFIRLPVNHSRNVIRGVLCFENEHSELLDCKDVSVIDFLEYLFGTAFWSEAGEEAETAFEDAYINFSHWISMEEFISPPDASDFEDGTSASARCDAQEWTLRHWHRTSAVQCCPLQPLVDKMIPIYFDDPDLGPDLKRMSQIFISDKAGKNSNIGDRGYNTRTHDTIQCQSDLPYIALLLDLNRDPGPQLSATYPKRDPSDPETGRCLRIYASGMSNTTFPFLRRHPDAVERLRGILSRQNEAPSQTTLQALVRFGSTARLRNLQWEAQEELYSGN
;
A
#
# COMPACT_ATOMS: atom_id res chain seq x y z
N MET A 1 11.89 -1.21 -19.19
CA MET A 1 12.58 0.10 -19.19
C MET A 1 12.69 0.54 -17.75
N LEU A 2 13.88 0.43 -17.16
CA LEU A 2 14.11 0.79 -15.76
C LEU A 2 14.14 2.31 -15.64
N LEU A 3 13.28 2.90 -14.80
CA LEU A 3 13.18 4.37 -14.61
C LEU A 3 14.42 4.99 -13.94
N HIS A 4 15.39 4.16 -13.54
CA HIS A 4 16.47 4.50 -12.63
C HIS A 4 17.87 4.19 -13.18
N GLU A 5 18.00 3.72 -14.42
CA GLU A 5 19.31 3.47 -15.05
C GLU A 5 20.09 4.77 -15.27
N LEU A 6 19.39 5.85 -15.63
CA LEU A 6 19.99 7.16 -15.84
C LEU A 6 19.39 8.17 -14.85
N PRO A 7 20.20 9.06 -14.25
CA PRO A 7 19.74 10.05 -13.27
C PRO A 7 18.57 10.94 -13.73
N ARG A 8 18.37 11.08 -15.05
CA ARG A 8 17.32 11.92 -15.65
C ARG A 8 16.02 11.18 -15.97
N GLN A 9 16.02 9.85 -16.07
CA GLN A 9 14.83 9.10 -16.50
C GLN A 9 13.64 9.27 -15.57
N LEU A 10 13.85 9.17 -14.25
CA LEU A 10 12.78 9.37 -13.27
C LEU A 10 12.23 10.82 -13.32
N PRO A 11 13.06 11.88 -13.23
CA PRO A 11 12.58 13.26 -13.40
C PRO A 11 11.85 13.51 -14.73
N ASP A 12 12.33 12.94 -15.83
CA ASP A 12 11.72 13.07 -17.16
C ASP A 12 10.35 12.37 -17.21
N ALA A 13 10.26 11.14 -16.69
CA ALA A 13 9.01 10.41 -16.58
C ALA A 13 7.97 11.16 -15.72
N LEU A 14 8.40 11.69 -14.57
CA LEU A 14 7.55 12.52 -13.71
C LEU A 14 7.15 13.83 -14.40
N SER A 15 8.01 14.42 -15.22
CA SER A 15 7.68 15.61 -16.02
C SER A 15 6.63 15.31 -17.08
N VAL A 16 6.76 14.18 -17.79
CA VAL A 16 5.74 13.71 -18.74
C VAL A 16 4.42 13.48 -18.02
N LEU A 17 4.44 12.78 -16.88
CA LEU A 17 3.24 12.54 -16.07
C LEU A 17 2.59 13.86 -15.63
N GLN A 18 3.38 14.81 -15.12
CA GLN A 18 2.91 16.14 -14.73
C GLN A 18 2.26 16.89 -15.91
N SER A 19 2.83 16.76 -17.11
CA SER A 19 2.23 17.33 -18.32
C SER A 19 0.90 16.68 -18.68
N ARG A 20 0.78 15.35 -18.58
CA ARG A 20 -0.46 14.61 -18.87
C ARG A 20 -1.57 14.92 -17.87
N ILE A 21 -1.19 15.09 -16.61
CA ILE A 21 -2.08 15.59 -15.55
C ILE A 21 -2.54 17.02 -15.87
N GLY A 22 -1.60 17.91 -16.25
CA GLY A 22 -1.93 19.29 -16.62
C GLY A 22 -2.84 19.40 -17.84
N SER A 23 -2.80 18.44 -18.75
CA SER A 23 -3.74 18.36 -19.89
C SER A 23 -5.07 17.69 -19.54
N GLY A 24 -5.27 17.26 -18.29
CA GLY A 24 -6.48 16.57 -17.86
C GLY A 24 -6.61 15.13 -18.35
N MET A 25 -5.51 14.49 -18.82
CA MET A 25 -5.53 13.11 -19.29
C MET A 25 -5.44 12.08 -18.15
N VAL A 26 -4.99 12.51 -16.96
CA VAL A 26 -4.79 11.66 -15.79
C VAL A 26 -5.42 12.33 -14.57
N GLU A 27 -6.25 11.60 -13.85
CA GLU A 27 -6.86 12.05 -12.59
C GLU A 27 -5.87 11.88 -11.43
N ILE A 28 -5.72 12.91 -10.59
CA ILE A 28 -4.83 12.89 -9.41
C ILE A 28 -5.56 12.35 -8.17
N GLY A 29 -6.88 12.47 -8.14
CA GLY A 29 -7.70 12.36 -6.93
C GLY A 29 -7.78 13.69 -6.15
N GLN A 30 -8.61 13.73 -5.11
CA GLN A 30 -8.92 14.95 -4.36
C GLN A 30 -8.00 15.18 -3.15
N SER A 31 -7.33 14.13 -2.67
CA SER A 31 -6.60 14.12 -1.40
C SER A 31 -5.14 13.70 -1.53
N GLY A 32 -4.63 13.45 -2.74
CA GLY A 32 -3.25 12.97 -2.93
C GLY A 32 -3.12 11.53 -3.41
N GLU A 33 -4.23 10.89 -3.78
CA GLU A 33 -4.35 9.46 -4.03
C GLU A 33 -3.39 8.95 -5.10
N LEU A 34 -3.15 9.70 -6.18
CA LEU A 34 -2.14 9.35 -7.17
C LEU A 34 -0.72 9.51 -6.61
N ILE A 35 -0.46 10.57 -5.86
CA ILE A 35 0.89 10.88 -5.40
C ILE A 35 1.33 9.96 -4.27
N SER A 36 0.44 9.60 -3.35
CA SER A 36 0.75 8.61 -2.32
C SER A 36 1.04 7.24 -2.92
N ARG A 37 0.30 6.83 -3.96
CA ARG A 37 0.59 5.60 -4.73
C ARG A 37 1.98 5.63 -5.37
N LEU A 38 2.32 6.72 -6.03
CA LEU A 38 3.63 6.91 -6.66
C LEU A 38 4.75 6.94 -5.62
N LEU A 39 4.54 7.63 -4.50
CA LEU A 39 5.52 7.74 -3.42
C LEU A 39 5.88 6.37 -2.85
N LEU A 40 4.89 5.53 -2.55
CA LEU A 40 5.10 4.20 -1.99
C LEU A 40 5.74 3.24 -3.01
N LEU A 41 5.33 3.31 -4.28
CA LEU A 41 5.98 2.52 -5.35
C LEU A 41 7.44 2.93 -5.55
N LEU A 42 7.70 4.24 -5.63
CA LEU A 42 9.06 4.77 -5.79
C LEU A 42 9.95 4.41 -4.60
N ALA A 43 9.41 4.47 -3.37
CA ALA A 43 10.14 4.05 -2.19
C ALA A 43 10.56 2.58 -2.30
N LYS A 44 9.63 1.68 -2.67
CA LYS A 44 9.96 0.26 -2.80
C LYS A 44 10.95 0.02 -3.93
N ASP A 45 10.71 0.59 -5.10
CA ASP A 45 11.55 0.42 -6.30
C ASP A 45 12.99 0.87 -6.05
N LEU A 46 13.17 2.05 -5.44
CA LEU A 46 14.49 2.57 -5.09
C LEU A 46 15.16 1.75 -3.97
N PHE A 47 14.38 1.23 -3.01
CA PHE A 47 14.89 0.39 -1.93
C PHE A 47 15.50 -0.91 -2.48
N ILE A 48 14.78 -1.65 -3.33
CA ILE A 48 15.25 -2.94 -3.87
C ILE A 48 16.46 -2.81 -4.80
N ARG A 49 16.72 -1.59 -5.30
CA ARG A 49 17.89 -1.23 -6.11
C ARG A 49 19.05 -0.67 -5.30
N LEU A 50 18.93 -0.56 -3.97
CA LEU A 50 20.07 -0.20 -3.13
C LEU A 50 21.15 -1.29 -3.21
N PRO A 51 22.45 -0.91 -3.18
CA PRO A 51 23.52 -1.88 -3.05
C PRO A 51 23.32 -2.74 -1.80
N VAL A 52 23.50 -4.06 -1.94
CA VAL A 52 23.23 -5.11 -0.94
C VAL A 52 23.79 -4.80 0.47
N ASN A 53 24.81 -3.94 0.58
CA ASN A 53 25.44 -3.55 1.84
C ASN A 53 24.61 -2.61 2.76
N HIS A 54 23.38 -2.22 2.39
CA HIS A 54 22.57 -1.25 3.17
C HIS A 54 21.41 -1.84 3.98
N SER A 55 21.06 -3.12 3.83
CA SER A 55 20.01 -3.75 4.64
C SER A 55 20.62 -4.69 5.69
N ARG A 56 20.08 -4.64 6.91
CA ARG A 56 20.47 -5.53 8.01
C ARG A 56 20.05 -6.98 7.75
N ASN A 57 19.04 -7.22 6.91
CA ASN A 57 18.34 -8.50 6.81
C ASN A 57 18.12 -9.05 5.39
N VAL A 58 18.75 -8.49 4.33
CA VAL A 58 18.67 -9.05 2.96
C VAL A 58 19.32 -10.46 2.81
N ILE A 59 19.78 -11.07 3.90
CA ILE A 59 20.29 -12.44 3.93
C ILE A 59 19.17 -13.45 4.27
N ARG A 60 18.11 -13.49 3.46
CA ARG A 60 17.19 -14.65 3.39
C ARG A 60 16.60 -14.79 1.99
N GLY A 61 17.49 -15.04 1.04
CA GLY A 61 17.15 -15.22 -0.37
C GLY A 61 18.38 -15.65 -1.15
N VAL A 62 19.00 -16.75 -0.73
CA VAL A 62 20.07 -17.43 -1.48
C VAL A 62 19.44 -18.08 -2.71
N LEU A 63 19.14 -17.28 -3.73
CA LEU A 63 19.22 -17.66 -5.14
C LEU A 63 19.53 -16.40 -5.95
N CYS A 64 20.78 -16.34 -6.35
CA CYS A 64 21.37 -15.46 -7.34
C CYS A 64 20.40 -15.07 -8.47
N PHE A 65 19.97 -13.81 -8.50
CA PHE A 65 19.82 -13.11 -9.78
C PHE A 65 20.95 -12.11 -9.86
N GLU A 66 22.07 -12.53 -10.46
CA GLU A 66 23.16 -11.62 -10.88
C GLU A 66 22.70 -10.62 -11.96
N ASN A 67 21.43 -10.66 -12.36
CA ASN A 67 20.82 -9.70 -13.27
C ASN A 67 20.03 -8.66 -12.48
N GLU A 68 20.69 -7.54 -12.17
CA GLU A 68 20.06 -6.27 -11.78
C GLU A 68 19.00 -5.79 -12.81
N HIS A 69 18.95 -6.43 -13.98
CA HIS A 69 18.03 -6.14 -15.09
C HIS A 69 16.84 -7.12 -15.21
N SER A 70 16.61 -8.01 -14.25
CA SER A 70 15.44 -8.90 -14.28
C SER A 70 14.17 -8.16 -13.83
N GLU A 71 13.08 -8.27 -14.60
CA GLU A 71 11.75 -7.77 -14.20
C GLU A 71 11.26 -8.42 -12.89
N LEU A 72 11.80 -9.59 -12.53
CA LEU A 72 11.53 -10.26 -11.25
C LEU A 72 12.04 -9.50 -10.03
N LEU A 73 12.95 -8.52 -10.22
CA LEU A 73 13.46 -7.70 -9.13
C LEU A 73 12.32 -6.94 -8.44
N ASP A 74 11.33 -6.46 -9.21
CA ASP A 74 10.21 -5.69 -8.68
C ASP A 74 9.20 -6.55 -7.89
N CYS A 75 9.27 -7.88 -8.07
CA CYS A 75 8.49 -8.88 -7.34
C CYS A 75 9.17 -9.37 -6.05
N LYS A 76 10.32 -8.79 -5.68
CA LYS A 76 11.02 -9.15 -4.46
C LYS A 76 10.23 -8.70 -3.23
N ASP A 77 10.17 -9.58 -2.25
CA ASP A 77 9.71 -9.29 -0.90
C ASP A 77 10.69 -8.37 -0.17
N VAL A 78 10.14 -7.49 0.65
CA VAL A 78 10.91 -6.50 1.41
C VAL A 78 10.45 -6.56 2.85
N SER A 79 11.39 -6.65 3.79
CA SER A 79 11.08 -6.54 5.22
C SER A 79 10.33 -5.25 5.49
N VAL A 80 9.22 -5.35 6.22
CA VAL A 80 8.44 -4.19 6.67
C VAL A 80 9.33 -3.23 7.45
N ILE A 81 10.25 -3.75 8.27
CA ILE A 81 11.17 -2.92 9.05
C ILE A 81 12.04 -2.09 8.12
N ASP A 82 12.77 -2.75 7.22
CA ASP A 82 13.68 -2.08 6.31
C ASP A 82 12.94 -1.09 5.40
N PHE A 83 11.74 -1.43 4.93
CA PHE A 83 10.92 -0.55 4.10
C PHE A 83 10.53 0.73 4.85
N LEU A 84 10.04 0.60 6.10
CA LEU A 84 9.65 1.76 6.89
C LEU A 84 10.86 2.60 7.31
N GLU A 85 12.00 1.98 7.63
CA GLU A 85 13.25 2.71 7.89
C GLU A 85 13.72 3.48 6.67
N TYR A 86 13.60 2.89 5.48
CA TYR A 86 13.92 3.58 4.24
C TYR A 86 12.95 4.73 4.00
N LEU A 87 11.65 4.49 4.16
CA LEU A 87 10.57 5.45 3.88
C LEU A 87 10.61 6.65 4.84
N PHE A 88 10.74 6.41 6.15
CA PHE A 88 10.59 7.40 7.22
C PHE A 88 11.88 7.73 7.98
N GLY A 89 12.95 6.95 7.78
CA GLY A 89 14.23 7.11 8.48
C GLY A 89 14.24 6.47 9.86
N THR A 90 15.35 5.81 10.23
CA THR A 90 15.49 5.00 11.47
C THR A 90 15.04 5.65 12.77
N ALA A 91 15.08 6.98 12.86
CA ALA A 91 14.61 7.72 14.04
C ALA A 91 13.12 7.51 14.34
N PHE A 92 12.31 7.10 13.36
CA PHE A 92 10.87 6.89 13.57
C PHE A 92 10.57 5.77 14.57
N TRP A 93 11.44 4.75 14.66
CA TRP A 93 11.28 3.65 15.62
C TRP A 93 11.40 4.11 17.08
N SER A 94 12.13 5.20 17.34
CA SER A 94 12.20 5.78 18.68
C SER A 94 10.85 6.29 19.17
N GLU A 95 9.95 6.68 18.25
CA GLU A 95 8.57 7.07 18.58
C GLU A 95 7.61 5.87 18.60
N ALA A 96 7.75 4.96 17.64
CA ALA A 96 6.90 3.76 17.55
C ALA A 96 7.11 2.80 18.74
N GLY A 97 8.35 2.69 19.24
CA GLY A 97 8.79 1.82 20.33
C GLY A 97 9.30 0.45 19.87
N GLU A 98 10.20 -0.13 20.67
CA GLU A 98 10.82 -1.45 20.39
C GLU A 98 9.78 -2.57 20.25
N GLU A 99 8.67 -2.50 20.99
CA GLU A 99 7.57 -3.49 20.89
C GLU A 99 6.98 -3.53 19.47
N ALA A 100 6.89 -2.38 18.79
CA ALA A 100 6.43 -2.30 17.42
C ALA A 100 7.45 -2.93 16.47
N GLU A 101 8.74 -2.61 16.65
CA GLU A 101 9.82 -3.16 15.81
C GLU A 101 9.86 -4.69 15.93
N THR A 102 9.85 -5.23 17.15
CA THR A 102 9.77 -6.69 17.38
C THR A 102 8.51 -7.31 16.78
N ALA A 103 7.36 -6.65 16.89
CA ALA A 103 6.09 -7.18 16.35
C ALA A 103 6.09 -7.33 14.82
N PHE A 104 7.01 -6.68 14.09
CA PHE A 104 7.12 -6.75 12.64
C PHE A 104 8.47 -7.34 12.16
N GLU A 105 9.23 -8.03 13.02
CA GLU A 105 10.57 -8.54 12.69
C GLU A 105 10.58 -9.51 11.51
N ASP A 106 9.59 -10.41 11.46
CA ASP A 106 9.41 -11.40 10.38
C ASP A 106 8.32 -10.98 9.38
N ALA A 107 7.96 -9.69 9.34
CA ALA A 107 6.94 -9.19 8.43
C ALA A 107 7.54 -8.70 7.10
N TYR A 108 6.91 -9.06 5.99
CA TYR A 108 7.34 -8.73 4.64
C TYR A 108 6.18 -8.14 3.82
N ILE A 109 6.52 -7.25 2.89
CA ILE A 109 5.62 -6.70 1.88
C ILE A 109 6.10 -7.10 0.48
N ASN A 110 5.15 -7.30 -0.44
CA ASN A 110 5.47 -7.57 -1.83
C ASN A 110 4.45 -6.93 -2.78
N PHE A 111 4.80 -5.77 -3.34
CA PHE A 111 3.98 -5.13 -4.37
C PHE A 111 4.81 -4.46 -5.46
N SER A 112 4.44 -4.61 -6.73
CA SER A 112 5.10 -3.97 -7.90
C SER A 112 4.17 -2.97 -8.59
N HIS A 113 2.87 -3.06 -8.33
CA HIS A 113 1.84 -2.23 -8.96
C HIS A 113 0.60 -2.10 -8.09
N TRP A 114 -0.30 -1.19 -8.47
CA TRP A 114 -1.61 -1.00 -7.84
C TRP A 114 -2.71 -1.61 -8.71
N ILE A 115 -3.61 -2.36 -8.08
CA ILE A 115 -4.85 -2.85 -8.70
C ILE A 115 -6.02 -2.02 -8.14
N SER A 116 -6.78 -1.39 -9.03
CA SER A 116 -7.99 -0.65 -8.65
C SER A 116 -9.17 -1.60 -8.43
N MET A 117 -9.88 -1.40 -7.33
CA MET A 117 -11.13 -2.08 -7.04
C MET A 117 -12.34 -1.24 -7.47
N GLU A 118 -13.38 -1.93 -7.91
CA GLU A 118 -14.69 -1.34 -8.20
C GLU A 118 -15.66 -1.47 -7.02
N GLU A 119 -15.40 -2.44 -6.12
CA GLU A 119 -16.27 -2.79 -5.00
C GLU A 119 -15.52 -2.66 -3.67
N PHE A 120 -16.24 -2.77 -2.54
CA PHE A 120 -15.61 -2.82 -1.22
C PHE A 120 -14.77 -4.09 -1.05
N ILE A 121 -13.82 -4.03 -0.12
CA ILE A 121 -13.03 -5.20 0.31
C ILE A 121 -13.97 -6.32 0.76
N SER A 122 -14.94 -6.00 1.63
CA SER A 122 -16.05 -6.88 1.97
C SER A 122 -17.38 -6.18 1.70
N PRO A 123 -18.11 -6.48 0.61
CA PRO A 123 -19.37 -5.79 0.33
C PRO A 123 -20.51 -6.20 1.26
N PRO A 124 -21.47 -5.31 1.54
CA PRO A 124 -22.53 -5.58 2.50
C PRO A 124 -23.46 -6.71 2.03
N ASP A 125 -23.69 -6.80 0.72
CA ASP A 125 -24.64 -7.74 0.11
C ASP A 125 -24.10 -9.19 0.04
N ALA A 126 -22.89 -9.45 0.56
CA ALA A 126 -22.30 -10.79 0.56
C ALA A 126 -22.98 -11.75 1.56
N SER A 127 -23.66 -11.23 2.58
CA SER A 127 -24.35 -12.02 3.61
C SER A 127 -25.79 -12.43 3.25
N ASP A 128 -26.41 -11.79 2.26
CA ASP A 128 -27.87 -11.79 2.08
C ASP A 128 -28.38 -12.71 0.95
N PHE A 129 -27.50 -13.45 0.28
CA PHE A 129 -27.90 -14.47 -0.69
C PHE A 129 -28.25 -15.79 0.01
N GLU A 130 -29.45 -15.86 0.60
CA GLU A 130 -30.05 -17.10 1.14
C GLU A 130 -30.36 -18.14 0.05
N ASP A 131 -30.43 -17.73 -1.22
CA ASP A 131 -30.55 -18.66 -2.34
C ASP A 131 -29.15 -19.14 -2.72
N GLY A 132 -28.77 -20.33 -2.27
CA GLY A 132 -27.43 -20.93 -2.31
C GLY A 132 -26.78 -21.17 -3.69
N THR A 133 -26.87 -20.21 -4.61
CA THR A 133 -26.36 -20.28 -5.98
C THR A 133 -25.55 -19.07 -6.44
N SER A 134 -25.23 -18.07 -5.60
CA SER A 134 -24.25 -17.03 -5.98
C SER A 134 -23.40 -16.39 -4.88
N ALA A 135 -23.53 -16.78 -3.60
CA ALA A 135 -22.55 -16.39 -2.57
C ALA A 135 -21.21 -17.17 -2.69
N SER A 136 -21.17 -18.27 -3.44
CA SER A 136 -20.08 -19.26 -3.42
C SER A 136 -18.79 -18.87 -4.16
N ALA A 137 -18.69 -17.65 -4.69
CA ALA A 137 -17.58 -17.25 -5.56
C ALA A 137 -16.65 -16.19 -4.99
N ARG A 138 -16.92 -15.65 -3.80
CA ARG A 138 -16.08 -14.63 -3.17
C ARG A 138 -15.18 -15.26 -2.12
N CYS A 139 -13.87 -15.13 -2.33
CA CYS A 139 -12.85 -15.51 -1.36
C CYS A 139 -13.01 -14.67 -0.08
N ASP A 140 -12.70 -15.26 1.07
CA ASP A 140 -12.66 -14.53 2.33
C ASP A 140 -11.61 -13.40 2.29
N ALA A 141 -11.67 -12.45 3.23
CA ALA A 141 -10.77 -11.29 3.21
C ALA A 141 -9.28 -11.65 3.38
N GLN A 142 -8.95 -12.76 4.05
CA GLN A 142 -7.58 -13.24 4.22
C GLN A 142 -7.09 -13.91 2.94
N GLU A 143 -7.90 -14.76 2.32
CA GLU A 143 -7.65 -15.36 1.02
C GLU A 143 -7.53 -14.29 -0.07
N TRP A 144 -8.37 -13.27 -0.02
CA TRP A 144 -8.26 -12.10 -0.90
C TRP A 144 -6.92 -11.38 -0.71
N THR A 145 -6.49 -11.17 0.53
CA THR A 145 -5.18 -10.58 0.84
C THR A 145 -4.03 -11.47 0.33
N LEU A 146 -4.12 -12.79 0.52
CA LEU A 146 -3.14 -13.77 0.07
C LEU A 146 -3.02 -13.79 -1.47
N ARG A 147 -4.14 -13.70 -2.20
CA ARG A 147 -4.12 -13.59 -3.67
C ARG A 147 -3.39 -12.34 -4.13
N HIS A 148 -3.60 -11.20 -3.46
CA HIS A 148 -2.88 -9.97 -3.77
C HIS A 148 -1.39 -10.06 -3.47
N TRP A 149 -1.01 -10.78 -2.40
CA TRP A 149 0.39 -11.11 -2.09
C TRP A 149 1.04 -11.92 -3.22
N HIS A 150 0.43 -13.04 -3.65
CA HIS A 150 0.97 -13.87 -4.74
C HIS A 150 1.09 -13.12 -6.07
N ARG A 151 0.22 -12.14 -6.31
CA ARG A 151 0.27 -11.29 -7.50
C ARG A 151 1.27 -10.15 -7.41
N THR A 152 1.96 -9.99 -6.27
CA THR A 152 2.83 -8.86 -6.00
C THR A 152 2.10 -7.54 -6.22
N SER A 153 0.89 -7.41 -5.68
CA SER A 153 0.01 -6.28 -5.96
C SER A 153 -0.44 -5.60 -4.68
N ALA A 154 -0.44 -4.26 -4.72
CA ALA A 154 -1.13 -3.43 -3.76
C ALA A 154 -2.50 -3.05 -4.32
N VAL A 155 -3.40 -2.60 -3.45
CA VAL A 155 -4.81 -2.36 -3.79
C VAL A 155 -5.10 -0.88 -3.67
N GLN A 156 -5.70 -0.31 -4.71
CA GLN A 156 -6.42 0.95 -4.64
C GLN A 156 -7.90 0.63 -4.41
N CYS A 157 -8.42 1.00 -3.24
CA CYS A 157 -9.80 0.74 -2.88
C CYS A 157 -10.75 1.58 -3.75
N CYS A 158 -12.01 1.15 -3.84
CA CYS A 158 -13.01 1.93 -4.57
C CYS A 158 -13.24 3.29 -3.89
N PRO A 159 -13.66 4.33 -4.63
CA PRO A 159 -13.79 5.69 -4.07
C PRO A 159 -14.75 5.81 -2.88
N LEU A 160 -15.71 4.89 -2.79
CA LEU A 160 -16.71 4.83 -1.72
C LEU A 160 -16.25 4.01 -0.51
N GLN A 161 -15.09 3.35 -0.55
CA GLN A 161 -14.56 2.61 0.59
C GLN A 161 -14.36 3.59 1.75
N PRO A 162 -15.00 3.36 2.91
CA PRO A 162 -14.80 4.19 4.07
C PRO A 162 -13.44 3.89 4.71
N LEU A 163 -12.88 4.93 5.34
CA LEU A 163 -11.63 4.93 6.12
C LEU A 163 -10.35 4.70 5.29
N VAL A 164 -10.34 3.69 4.43
CA VAL A 164 -9.17 3.22 3.70
C VAL A 164 -9.27 3.55 2.22
N ASP A 165 -8.21 4.14 1.67
CA ASP A 165 -8.08 4.40 0.23
C ASP A 165 -7.22 3.34 -0.47
N LYS A 166 -6.33 2.67 0.27
CA LYS A 166 -5.33 1.74 -0.23
C LYS A 166 -5.00 0.63 0.76
N MET A 167 -4.59 -0.52 0.26
CA MET A 167 -4.10 -1.64 1.07
C MET A 167 -2.83 -2.24 0.47
N ILE A 168 -1.85 -2.57 1.30
CA ILE A 168 -0.66 -3.38 0.92
C ILE A 168 -0.66 -4.67 1.75
N PRO A 169 -0.62 -5.87 1.13
CA PRO A 169 -0.51 -7.13 1.87
C PRO A 169 0.79 -7.22 2.66
N ILE A 170 0.71 -7.77 3.87
CA ILE A 170 1.85 -8.18 4.70
C ILE A 170 1.81 -9.70 4.86
N TYR A 171 2.95 -10.36 4.67
CA TYR A 171 3.15 -11.78 4.99
C TYR A 171 4.13 -11.91 6.16
N PHE A 172 3.77 -12.70 7.16
CA PHE A 172 4.65 -13.03 8.29
C PHE A 172 5.36 -14.36 8.03
N ASP A 173 6.69 -14.35 7.89
CA ASP A 173 7.52 -15.55 7.71
C ASP A 173 7.78 -16.28 9.03
N ASP A 174 6.72 -16.54 9.78
CA ASP A 174 6.76 -17.32 11.02
C ASP A 174 6.15 -18.71 10.77
N PRO A 175 6.97 -19.78 10.84
CA PRO A 175 6.51 -21.14 10.61
C PRO A 175 5.45 -21.61 11.62
N ASP A 176 5.41 -21.02 12.82
CA ASP A 176 4.54 -21.44 13.92
C ASP A 176 3.10 -20.93 13.77
N LEU A 177 2.86 -19.96 12.88
CA LEU A 177 1.52 -19.41 12.59
C LEU A 177 0.61 -20.37 11.79
N GLY A 178 1.18 -21.46 11.25
CA GLY A 178 0.43 -22.46 10.47
C GLY A 178 0.34 -22.12 8.98
N PRO A 179 -0.80 -22.37 8.29
CA PRO A 179 -0.94 -22.17 6.85
C PRO A 179 -0.83 -20.70 6.43
N ASP A 180 -0.51 -20.44 5.16
CA ASP A 180 -0.26 -19.09 4.63
C ASP A 180 -1.41 -18.09 4.89
N LEU A 181 -2.66 -18.55 4.86
CA LEU A 181 -3.82 -17.69 5.20
C LEU A 181 -3.70 -17.03 6.58
N LYS A 182 -3.17 -17.76 7.57
CA LYS A 182 -2.98 -17.25 8.93
C LYS A 182 -1.76 -16.36 9.09
N ARG A 183 -0.92 -16.27 8.06
CA ARG A 183 0.29 -15.44 8.01
C ARG A 183 0.03 -14.07 7.38
N MET A 184 -1.21 -13.79 6.96
CA MET A 184 -1.57 -12.55 6.29
C MET A 184 -1.99 -11.45 7.27
N SER A 185 -1.47 -10.25 6.99
CA SER A 185 -1.91 -8.98 7.59
C SER A 185 -1.87 -7.88 6.51
N GLN A 186 -2.05 -6.62 6.90
CA GLN A 186 -2.20 -5.51 5.95
C GLN A 186 -1.56 -4.20 6.45
N ILE A 187 -1.16 -3.37 5.49
CA ILE A 187 -0.99 -1.92 5.67
C ILE A 187 -2.23 -1.25 5.10
N PHE A 188 -3.05 -0.62 5.95
CA PHE A 188 -4.19 0.20 5.54
C PHE A 188 -3.80 1.66 5.43
N ILE A 189 -3.98 2.24 4.25
CA ILE A 189 -3.51 3.58 3.95
C ILE A 189 -4.69 4.48 3.63
N SER A 190 -4.72 5.66 4.24
CA SER A 190 -5.68 6.73 3.97
C SER A 190 -4.94 7.98 3.52
N ASP A 191 -5.44 8.66 2.49
CA ASP A 191 -4.98 10.01 2.12
C ASP A 191 -5.93 11.10 2.65
N LYS A 192 -7.10 10.67 3.14
CA LYS A 192 -8.17 11.55 3.63
C LYS A 192 -7.90 12.01 5.06
N ALA A 193 -6.83 12.76 5.26
CA ALA A 193 -6.72 13.60 6.45
C ALA A 193 -7.79 14.70 6.31
N GLY A 194 -8.96 14.53 6.95
CA GLY A 194 -10.00 15.56 6.94
C GLY A 194 -9.45 16.94 7.33
N LYS A 195 -10.08 18.04 6.88
CA LYS A 195 -9.65 19.42 7.20
C LYS A 195 -9.46 19.70 8.71
N ASN A 196 -10.07 18.88 9.57
CA ASN A 196 -9.99 18.94 11.03
C ASN A 196 -9.37 17.69 11.66
N SER A 197 -8.78 16.79 10.86
CA SER A 197 -8.18 15.56 11.37
C SER A 197 -6.98 15.93 12.24
N ASN A 198 -7.17 15.70 13.53
CA ASN A 198 -6.12 15.76 14.53
C ASN A 198 -5.49 14.37 14.61
N ILE A 199 -4.22 14.32 15.03
CA ILE A 199 -3.47 13.09 15.36
C ILE A 199 -4.25 12.15 16.30
N GLY A 200 -5.25 12.69 17.03
CA GLY A 200 -6.11 11.97 17.95
C GLY A 200 -7.51 11.59 17.44
N ASP A 201 -7.84 11.74 16.15
CA ASP A 201 -9.13 11.26 15.63
C ASP A 201 -9.17 9.72 15.71
N ARG A 202 -9.92 9.22 16.69
CA ARG A 202 -9.95 7.82 17.15
C ARG A 202 -10.49 6.80 16.11
N GLY A 203 -10.67 7.19 14.86
CA GLY A 203 -11.25 6.40 13.78
C GLY A 203 -10.25 5.97 12.69
N TYR A 204 -8.95 5.92 13.01
CA TYR A 204 -7.93 5.45 12.06
C TYR A 204 -8.24 4.02 11.59
N ASN A 205 -8.39 3.86 10.26
CA ASN A 205 -8.35 2.63 9.47
C ASN A 205 -8.53 1.34 10.29
N THR A 206 -9.76 1.08 10.75
CA THR A 206 -10.04 -0.14 11.49
C THR A 206 -10.30 -1.27 10.52
N ARG A 207 -9.50 -2.33 10.59
CA ARG A 207 -9.71 -3.55 9.79
C ARG A 207 -11.03 -4.27 10.08
N THR A 208 -11.66 -3.91 11.20
CA THR A 208 -12.93 -4.46 11.70
C THR A 208 -14.17 -3.79 11.13
N HIS A 209 -14.03 -2.71 10.34
CA HIS A 209 -15.18 -2.08 9.69
C HIS A 209 -15.92 -3.11 8.82
N ASP A 210 -17.26 -3.05 8.79
CA ASP A 210 -18.11 -4.03 8.09
C ASP A 210 -17.80 -4.15 6.60
N THR A 211 -17.27 -3.08 6.00
CA THR A 211 -16.87 -3.07 4.58
C THR A 211 -15.41 -3.48 4.32
N ILE A 212 -14.67 -3.88 5.37
CA ILE A 212 -13.26 -4.29 5.31
C ILE A 212 -13.13 -5.74 5.79
N GLN A 213 -13.57 -6.03 7.03
CA GLN A 213 -13.61 -7.36 7.62
C GLN A 213 -12.30 -8.18 7.52
N CYS A 214 -11.14 -7.51 7.52
CA CYS A 214 -9.81 -8.15 7.49
C CYS A 214 -9.34 -8.52 8.91
N GLN A 215 -10.13 -9.30 9.65
CA GLN A 215 -9.77 -9.71 11.02
C GLN A 215 -8.60 -10.72 11.00
N SER A 216 -7.61 -10.52 11.87
CA SER A 216 -6.43 -11.39 12.01
C SER A 216 -5.82 -11.21 13.40
N ASP A 217 -5.20 -12.24 13.98
CA ASP A 217 -4.49 -12.08 15.27
C ASP A 217 -3.15 -11.35 15.11
N LEU A 218 -2.69 -11.18 13.86
CA LEU A 218 -1.41 -10.55 13.54
C LEU A 218 -1.45 -9.03 13.67
N PRO A 219 -0.29 -8.40 13.96
CA PRO A 219 -0.18 -6.96 13.96
C PRO A 219 -0.31 -6.39 12.55
N TYR A 220 -0.86 -5.19 12.45
CA TYR A 220 -1.13 -4.49 11.18
C TYR A 220 -0.70 -3.02 11.27
N ILE A 221 -0.65 -2.36 10.12
CA ILE A 221 -0.22 -0.96 10.04
C ILE A 221 -1.38 -0.10 9.55
N ALA A 222 -1.63 1.02 10.23
CA ALA A 222 -2.50 2.08 9.75
C ALA A 222 -1.64 3.30 9.40
N LEU A 223 -1.62 3.67 8.13
CA LEU A 223 -0.83 4.78 7.60
C LEU A 223 -1.73 5.91 7.09
N LEU A 224 -1.62 7.09 7.68
CA LEU A 224 -2.28 8.30 7.19
C LEU A 224 -1.25 9.18 6.47
N LEU A 225 -1.46 9.40 5.17
CA LEU A 225 -0.60 10.22 4.30
C LEU A 225 -1.28 11.55 3.98
N ASP A 226 -0.94 12.57 4.76
CA ASP A 226 -1.47 13.92 4.60
C ASP A 226 -0.52 14.80 3.78
N LEU A 227 -0.42 14.50 2.48
CA LEU A 227 0.61 15.06 1.62
C LEU A 227 0.37 16.52 1.22
N ASN A 228 -0.86 17.02 1.39
CA ASN A 228 -1.32 18.33 0.95
C ASN A 228 -1.34 19.42 2.03
N ARG A 229 -1.06 19.07 3.29
CA ARG A 229 -1.18 20.00 4.42
C ARG A 229 0.05 20.88 4.60
N ASP A 230 -0.24 22.13 4.94
CA ASP A 230 0.66 23.12 5.55
C ASP A 230 0.06 23.44 6.96
N PRO A 231 0.83 23.70 8.04
CA PRO A 231 2.24 24.05 8.05
C PRO A 231 3.16 22.87 8.39
N GLY A 232 4.11 22.61 7.49
CA GLY A 232 5.35 21.89 7.80
C GLY A 232 5.27 20.36 7.88
N PRO A 233 6.39 19.68 7.56
CA PRO A 233 6.48 18.23 7.60
C PRO A 233 6.36 17.70 9.03
N GLN A 234 5.46 16.75 9.24
CA GLN A 234 5.31 16.03 10.50
C GLN A 234 5.36 14.52 10.24
N LEU A 235 6.06 13.82 11.11
CA LEU A 235 6.01 12.38 11.23
C LEU A 235 5.66 12.07 12.68
N SER A 236 4.73 11.16 12.90
CA SER A 236 4.50 10.60 14.22
C SER A 236 4.12 9.14 14.11
N ALA A 237 4.66 8.30 14.98
CA ALA A 237 4.33 6.89 15.05
C ALA A 237 3.91 6.50 16.47
N THR A 238 2.90 5.64 16.59
CA THR A 238 2.48 5.09 17.88
C THR A 238 2.12 3.62 17.72
N TYR A 239 2.53 2.82 18.69
CA TYR A 239 2.09 1.44 18.84
C TYR A 239 1.42 1.31 20.21
N PRO A 240 0.08 1.25 20.27
CA PRO A 240 -0.64 1.19 21.54
C PRO A 240 -0.32 -0.13 22.23
N LYS A 241 -0.12 -0.09 23.55
CA LYS A 241 -0.09 -1.31 24.35
C LYS A 241 -1.44 -2.02 24.25
N ARG A 242 -1.42 -3.35 24.25
CA ARG A 242 -2.63 -4.16 24.25
C ARG A 242 -3.52 -3.78 25.44
N ASP A 243 -4.72 -3.28 25.13
CA ASP A 243 -5.77 -3.13 26.14
C ASP A 243 -6.38 -4.52 26.41
N PRO A 244 -6.33 -5.04 27.65
CA PRO A 244 -6.96 -6.32 27.97
C PRO A 244 -8.48 -6.32 27.77
N SER A 245 -9.11 -5.13 27.76
CA SER A 245 -10.55 -4.96 27.62
C SER A 245 -11.02 -4.79 26.16
N ASP A 246 -10.09 -4.55 25.24
CA ASP A 246 -10.36 -4.48 23.81
C ASP A 246 -9.24 -5.18 23.01
N PRO A 247 -9.47 -6.45 22.61
CA PRO A 247 -8.45 -7.23 21.93
C PRO A 247 -8.06 -6.67 20.55
N GLU A 248 -8.86 -5.79 19.94
CA GLU A 248 -8.62 -5.21 18.61
C GLU A 248 -7.79 -3.90 18.66
N THR A 249 -7.77 -3.17 19.78
CA THR A 249 -7.01 -1.92 19.88
C THR A 249 -5.50 -2.12 20.05
N GLY A 250 -5.05 -3.35 20.31
CA GLY A 250 -3.72 -3.64 20.85
C GLY A 250 -2.59 -3.99 19.89
N ARG A 251 -2.81 -4.04 18.57
CA ARG A 251 -1.77 -4.50 17.61
C ARG A 251 -1.74 -3.72 16.30
N CYS A 252 -1.82 -2.39 16.41
CA CYS A 252 -1.81 -1.50 15.26
C CYS A 252 -0.66 -0.49 15.35
N LEU A 253 0.31 -0.59 14.44
CA LEU A 253 1.27 0.49 14.25
C LEU A 253 0.60 1.61 13.48
N ARG A 254 0.36 2.73 14.16
CA ARG A 254 -0.26 3.92 13.59
C ARG A 254 0.82 4.92 13.21
N ILE A 255 0.87 5.25 11.93
CA ILE A 255 1.83 6.19 11.36
C ILE A 255 1.04 7.34 10.74
N TYR A 256 1.38 8.56 11.14
CA TYR A 256 0.94 9.78 10.48
C TYR A 256 2.14 10.45 9.85
N ALA A 257 2.06 10.69 8.55
CA ALA A 257 3.08 11.40 7.79
C ALA A 257 2.42 12.53 7.01
N SER A 258 2.83 13.76 7.29
CA SER A 258 2.34 14.97 6.64
C SER A 258 3.43 15.69 5.86
N GLY A 259 3.00 16.30 4.77
CA GLY A 259 3.86 17.08 3.88
C GLY A 259 4.86 16.21 3.11
N MET A 260 4.97 16.46 1.80
CA MET A 260 5.99 15.81 1.01
C MET A 260 7.32 16.55 1.15
N SER A 261 8.23 16.03 1.99
CA SER A 261 9.55 16.60 2.22
C SER A 261 10.60 15.53 2.47
N ASN A 262 11.87 15.94 2.42
CA ASN A 262 13.01 15.10 2.81
C ASN A 262 13.17 14.93 4.33
N THR A 263 12.35 15.64 5.12
CA THR A 263 12.21 15.46 6.57
C THR A 263 11.23 14.33 6.85
N THR A 264 10.05 14.35 6.22
CA THR A 264 9.02 13.30 6.34
C THR A 264 9.44 12.01 5.63
N PHE A 265 10.06 12.14 4.45
CA PHE A 265 10.46 11.04 3.58
C PHE A 265 11.95 11.12 3.23
N PRO A 266 12.86 10.69 4.14
CA PRO A 266 14.29 10.86 3.98
C PRO A 266 14.88 10.19 2.73
N PHE A 267 14.28 9.12 2.20
CA PHE A 267 14.75 8.47 0.97
C PHE A 267 14.79 9.43 -0.23
N LEU A 268 13.92 10.44 -0.24
CA LEU A 268 13.86 11.45 -1.29
C LEU A 268 15.06 12.41 -1.31
N ARG A 269 15.92 12.42 -0.28
CA ARG A 269 17.10 13.31 -0.21
C ARG A 269 18.02 13.17 -1.41
N ARG A 270 18.13 11.96 -1.96
CA ARG A 270 18.97 11.67 -3.14
C ARG A 270 18.30 12.01 -4.47
N HIS A 271 17.03 12.41 -4.45
CA HIS A 271 16.20 12.66 -5.63
C HIS A 271 15.45 14.00 -5.54
N PRO A 272 16.16 15.14 -5.35
CA PRO A 272 15.52 16.44 -5.16
C PRO A 272 14.59 16.83 -6.33
N ASP A 273 14.99 16.55 -7.56
CA ASP A 273 14.18 16.82 -8.76
C ASP A 273 12.86 16.04 -8.73
N ALA A 274 12.87 14.79 -8.27
CA ALA A 274 11.65 13.99 -8.15
C ALA A 274 10.68 14.58 -7.12
N VAL A 275 11.20 15.09 -5.99
CA VAL A 275 10.39 15.78 -4.98
C VAL A 275 9.70 17.00 -5.56
N GLU A 276 10.44 17.83 -6.29
CA GLU A 276 9.87 19.03 -6.92
C GLU A 276 8.77 18.69 -7.92
N ARG A 277 8.97 17.64 -8.73
CA ARG A 277 7.94 17.18 -9.69
C ARG A 277 6.70 16.64 -8.99
N LEU A 278 6.87 15.80 -7.96
CA LEU A 278 5.74 15.26 -7.19
C LEU A 278 4.96 16.39 -6.49
N ARG A 279 5.64 17.39 -5.90
CA ARG A 279 4.98 18.58 -5.32
C ARG A 279 4.26 19.41 -6.39
N GLY A 280 4.87 19.56 -7.55
CA GLY A 280 4.27 20.23 -8.70
C GLY A 280 3.02 19.53 -9.21
N ILE A 281 2.92 18.20 -9.05
CA ILE A 281 1.69 17.45 -9.34
C ILE A 281 0.64 17.68 -8.24
N LEU A 282 1.01 17.59 -6.95
CA LEU A 282 0.06 17.86 -5.86
C LEU A 282 -0.58 19.25 -5.95
N SER A 283 0.22 20.26 -6.28
CA SER A 283 -0.25 21.65 -6.37
C SER A 283 -1.35 21.85 -7.42
N ARG A 284 -1.48 20.93 -8.39
CA ARG A 284 -2.47 20.98 -9.49
C ARG A 284 -3.80 20.31 -9.17
N GLN A 285 -3.97 19.74 -7.97
CA GLN A 285 -5.24 19.10 -7.60
C GLN A 285 -6.46 20.02 -7.66
N ASN A 286 -6.25 21.32 -7.43
CA ASN A 286 -7.32 22.32 -7.51
C ASN A 286 -7.69 22.71 -8.95
N GLU A 287 -6.98 22.21 -9.97
CA GLU A 287 -7.15 22.59 -11.37
C GLU A 287 -7.72 21.44 -12.24
N ALA A 288 -8.00 20.27 -11.66
CA ALA A 288 -8.37 19.08 -12.43
C ALA A 288 -9.78 19.16 -13.06
N PRO A 289 -9.97 18.74 -14.33
CA PRO A 289 -11.28 18.68 -14.97
C PRO A 289 -12.19 17.62 -14.31
N SER A 290 -13.50 17.81 -14.43
CA SER A 290 -14.49 16.97 -13.75
C SER A 290 -14.38 15.49 -14.17
N GLN A 291 -14.46 14.59 -13.19
CA GLN A 291 -14.41 13.13 -13.28
C GLN A 291 -15.26 12.53 -14.42
N THR A 292 -16.35 13.22 -14.79
CA THR A 292 -17.25 12.94 -15.91
C THR A 292 -16.57 12.91 -17.28
N THR A 293 -15.54 13.75 -17.52
CA THR A 293 -14.85 13.84 -18.82
C THR A 293 -13.91 12.66 -19.04
N LEU A 294 -13.26 12.16 -17.99
CA LEU A 294 -12.31 11.04 -18.06
C LEU A 294 -13.00 9.67 -18.13
N GLN A 295 -14.11 9.47 -17.39
CA GLN A 295 -14.88 8.22 -17.47
C GLN A 295 -15.48 7.97 -18.87
N ALA A 296 -15.76 9.03 -19.63
CA ALA A 296 -16.21 8.91 -21.02
C ALA A 296 -15.10 8.41 -21.97
N LEU A 297 -13.82 8.58 -21.61
CA LEU A 297 -12.67 8.31 -22.47
C LEU A 297 -12.00 6.94 -22.24
N VAL A 298 -12.16 6.31 -21.07
CA VAL A 298 -11.34 5.14 -20.66
C VAL A 298 -12.19 3.89 -20.33
N ARG A 299 -13.15 3.54 -21.18
CA ARG A 299 -14.08 2.40 -20.96
C ARG A 299 -13.50 0.99 -21.17
N PHE A 300 -12.18 0.79 -21.19
CA PHE A 300 -11.56 -0.52 -21.42
C PHE A 300 -10.52 -0.88 -20.36
N GLY A 301 -10.58 -2.11 -19.84
CA GLY A 301 -9.44 -2.75 -19.17
C GLY A 301 -9.59 -3.16 -17.70
N SER A 302 -10.79 -3.33 -17.14
CA SER A 302 -10.93 -3.86 -15.78
C SER A 302 -10.55 -5.35 -15.71
N THR A 303 -9.36 -5.63 -15.18
CA THR A 303 -8.84 -6.98 -14.92
C THR A 303 -9.24 -7.50 -13.53
N ALA A 304 -9.80 -6.66 -12.67
CA ALA A 304 -10.21 -7.01 -11.30
C ALA A 304 -11.55 -7.76 -11.19
N ARG A 305 -12.22 -8.07 -12.31
CA ARG A 305 -13.48 -8.81 -12.29
C ARG A 305 -13.30 -10.18 -11.67
N LEU A 306 -14.25 -10.59 -10.84
CA LEU A 306 -14.32 -11.93 -10.21
C LEU A 306 -14.04 -13.06 -11.21
N ARG A 307 -14.54 -12.94 -12.45
CA ARG A 307 -14.30 -13.91 -13.54
C ARG A 307 -12.82 -14.13 -13.87
N ASN A 308 -11.98 -13.11 -13.71
CA ASN A 308 -10.54 -13.20 -13.97
C ASN A 308 -9.80 -13.76 -12.75
N LEU A 309 -10.38 -13.64 -11.54
CA LEU A 309 -9.89 -14.30 -10.32
C LEU A 309 -10.32 -15.78 -10.22
N GLN A 310 -11.40 -16.16 -10.91
CA GLN A 310 -11.94 -17.52 -10.92
C GLN A 310 -11.11 -18.49 -11.78
N TRP A 311 -10.36 -18.00 -12.78
CA TRP A 311 -9.51 -18.83 -13.61
C TRP A 311 -8.39 -19.51 -12.80
N GLU A 312 -7.83 -18.82 -11.79
CA GLU A 312 -6.80 -19.37 -10.89
C GLU A 312 -7.34 -20.50 -10.00
N ALA A 313 -8.61 -20.43 -9.58
CA ALA A 313 -9.23 -21.45 -8.74
C ALA A 313 -9.60 -22.74 -9.50
N GLN A 314 -9.66 -22.70 -10.84
CA GLN A 314 -10.01 -23.87 -11.64
C GLN A 314 -8.84 -24.83 -11.86
N GLU A 315 -7.58 -24.40 -11.74
CA GLU A 315 -6.44 -25.32 -11.93
C GLU A 315 -6.22 -26.29 -10.75
N GLU A 316 -6.65 -25.95 -9.53
CA GLU A 316 -6.58 -26.89 -8.40
C GLU A 316 -7.58 -28.05 -8.51
N LEU A 317 -8.69 -27.87 -9.23
CA LEU A 317 -9.68 -28.92 -9.47
C LEU A 317 -9.30 -29.89 -10.60
N TYR A 318 -8.37 -29.51 -11.48
CA TYR A 318 -7.91 -30.35 -12.59
C TYR A 318 -6.53 -30.99 -12.36
N SER A 319 -5.86 -30.67 -11.25
CA SER A 319 -4.55 -31.24 -10.88
C SER A 319 -4.65 -32.56 -10.08
N GLY A 320 -5.87 -33.05 -9.83
CA GLY A 320 -6.14 -34.31 -9.16
C GLY A 320 -6.76 -35.37 -10.08
N ASN A 321 -6.02 -35.83 -11.09
CA ASN A 321 -6.30 -37.08 -11.82
C ASN A 321 -5.00 -37.78 -12.20
#